data_AF-A0A971UR57-F1
#
_entry.id   AF-A0A971UR57-F1
#
_cell.length_a   1.000
_cell.length_b   1.000
_cell.length_c   1.000
_cell.angle_alpha   90.00
_cell.angle_beta   90.00
_cell.angle_gamma   90.00
#
_symmetry.space_group_name_H-M   'P 1'
#
loop_
_entity.id
_entity.type
_entity.pdbx_description
1 polymer ?
#
loop_
_entity_poly.entity_id
_entity_poly.type
_entity_poly.pdbx_seq_one_letter_code
_entity_poly.pdbx_strand_id
1 'polypeptide(L)'
;MLIPYLADVVMPRWPIANWILIGMCVLAFIATGAGATTADGGGLNREEPSITQLVTYQFLHIDIWHLVGNMLFLWTFGNAVNARLGHVLYVLAYLATGAVAGLSWLLIGNGGTLIGASGAVMGVVGLFAIYYPKNEVRMFYFLFFRGGTFSVSAIWLILVYFGLDMYGTVFGRGDSVAYVSHVVGALLGAAVGWLLVARRIVPSDADEVNLLQMLGAAPKPPQSNELY
;
A
#
# COMPACT_ATOMS: atom_id res chain seq x y z
N MET A 1 -6.70 1.30 -19.92
CA MET A 1 -6.35 0.71 -18.61
C MET A 1 -4.88 0.94 -18.34
N LEU A 2 -4.49 1.36 -17.13
CA LEU A 2 -3.10 1.54 -16.68
C LEU A 2 -2.88 0.65 -15.45
N ILE A 3 -1.91 -0.26 -15.51
CA ILE A 3 -1.65 -1.28 -14.49
C ILE A 3 -0.19 -1.21 -14.08
N PRO A 4 0.15 -0.83 -12.83
CA PRO A 4 1.49 -1.06 -12.30
C PRO A 4 1.68 -2.55 -12.07
N TYR A 5 2.78 -3.14 -12.55
CA TYR A 5 3.00 -4.59 -12.38
C TYR A 5 4.39 -4.97 -11.88
N LEU A 6 5.36 -4.07 -11.94
CA LEU A 6 6.72 -4.32 -11.45
C LEU A 6 7.39 -3.02 -11.01
N ALA A 7 7.93 -3.00 -9.80
CA ALA A 7 8.86 -1.96 -9.35
C ALA A 7 10.30 -2.43 -9.57
N ASP A 8 11.14 -1.58 -10.16
CA ASP A 8 12.55 -1.86 -10.41
C ASP A 8 13.37 -1.55 -9.14
N VAL A 9 13.42 -2.53 -8.25
CA VAL A 9 14.08 -2.46 -6.94
C VAL A 9 14.87 -3.74 -6.72
N VAL A 10 16.13 -3.61 -6.33
CA VAL A 10 16.95 -4.75 -5.90
C VAL A 10 16.52 -5.16 -4.49
N MET A 11 16.01 -6.39 -4.35
CA MET A 11 15.51 -6.88 -3.07
C MET A 11 16.64 -7.57 -2.27
N PRO A 12 16.99 -7.10 -1.06
CA PRO A 12 18.05 -7.70 -0.25
C PRO A 12 17.64 -9.01 0.42
N ARG A 13 16.36 -9.40 0.35
CA ARG A 13 15.80 -10.63 0.91
C ARG A 13 14.49 -10.99 0.23
N TRP A 14 14.12 -12.26 0.33
CA TRP A 14 12.86 -12.79 -0.17
C TRP A 14 11.66 -12.22 0.59
N PRO A 15 10.61 -11.68 -0.06
CA PRO A 15 9.51 -11.00 0.62
C PRO A 15 8.39 -11.96 1.09
N ILE A 16 8.77 -12.98 1.87
CA ILE A 16 7.87 -14.07 2.28
C ILE A 16 6.60 -13.57 3.00
N ALA A 17 6.75 -12.58 3.88
CA ALA A 17 5.60 -12.05 4.63
C ALA A 17 4.57 -11.38 3.71
N ASN A 18 5.02 -10.71 2.64
CA ASN A 18 4.11 -10.15 1.65
C ASN A 18 3.32 -11.24 0.91
N TRP A 19 3.99 -12.33 0.54
CA TRP A 19 3.32 -13.45 -0.12
C TRP A 19 2.32 -14.16 0.79
N ILE A 20 2.65 -14.27 2.09
CA ILE A 20 1.70 -14.79 3.08
C ILE A 20 0.49 -13.86 3.22
N LEU A 21 0.67 -12.53 3.29
CA LEU A 21 -0.45 -11.58 3.31
C LEU A 21 -1.35 -11.72 2.08
N ILE A 22 -0.76 -11.79 0.88
CA ILE A 22 -1.49 -12.03 -0.37
C ILE A 22 -2.26 -13.35 -0.29
N GLY A 23 -1.60 -14.43 0.12
CA GLY A 23 -2.23 -15.74 0.29
C GLY A 23 -3.39 -15.72 1.27
N MET A 24 -3.27 -15.02 2.40
CA MET A 24 -4.35 -14.87 3.38
C MET A 24 -5.55 -14.10 2.81
N CYS A 25 -5.32 -13.04 2.03
CA CYS A 25 -6.41 -12.33 1.36
C CYS A 25 -7.14 -13.20 0.33
N VAL A 26 -6.39 -13.98 -0.46
CA VAL A 26 -6.95 -14.92 -1.44
C VAL A 26 -7.75 -16.02 -0.74
N LEU A 27 -7.22 -16.60 0.34
CA LEU A 27 -7.91 -17.62 1.12
C LEU A 27 -9.19 -17.08 1.77
N ALA A 28 -9.13 -15.87 2.35
CA ALA A 28 -10.31 -15.21 2.92
C ALA A 28 -11.38 -14.97 1.85
N PHE A 29 -10.99 -14.50 0.66
CA PHE A 29 -11.90 -14.30 -0.46
C PHE A 29 -12.57 -15.59 -0.93
N ILE A 30 -11.82 -16.71 -1.00
CA ILE A 30 -12.39 -18.02 -1.32
C ILE A 30 -13.36 -18.47 -0.21
N ALA A 31 -12.98 -18.26 1.06
CA ALA A 31 -13.79 -18.66 2.21
C ALA A 31 -15.13 -17.91 2.29
N THR A 32 -15.19 -16.65 1.83
CA THR A 32 -16.45 -15.88 1.72
C THR A 32 -17.19 -16.12 0.40
N GLY A 33 -16.90 -17.20 -0.32
CA GLY A 33 -17.62 -17.53 -1.56
C GLY A 33 -17.31 -16.62 -2.75
N ALA A 34 -16.09 -16.08 -2.82
CA ALA A 34 -15.61 -15.17 -3.87
C ALA A 34 -16.32 -13.79 -3.90
N GLY A 35 -16.77 -13.33 -2.73
CA GLY A 35 -17.26 -11.97 -2.54
C GLY A 35 -17.81 -11.77 -1.13
N ALA A 36 -17.05 -11.10 -0.27
CA ALA A 36 -17.48 -10.83 1.09
C ALA A 36 -18.65 -9.83 1.13
N THR A 37 -19.62 -10.14 1.97
CA THR A 37 -20.81 -9.35 2.27
C THR A 37 -20.80 -8.92 3.73
N THR A 38 -21.75 -8.10 4.13
CA THR A 38 -21.93 -7.74 5.55
C THR A 38 -22.33 -8.93 6.42
N ALA A 39 -22.88 -10.00 5.84
CA ALA A 39 -23.32 -11.19 6.57
C ALA A 39 -22.16 -12.11 6.97
N ASP A 40 -21.02 -12.04 6.27
CA ASP A 40 -19.84 -12.87 6.55
C ASP A 40 -19.12 -12.46 7.86
N GLY A 41 -19.46 -11.29 8.41
CA GLY A 41 -18.76 -10.71 9.54
C GLY A 41 -17.34 -10.25 9.18
N GLY A 42 -16.61 -9.73 10.17
CA GLY A 42 -15.22 -9.30 9.99
C GLY A 42 -15.01 -7.97 9.22
N GLY A 43 -15.99 -7.51 8.45
CA GLY A 43 -16.02 -6.12 7.95
C GLY A 43 -16.14 -5.12 9.10
N LEU A 44 -15.59 -3.93 8.93
CA LEU A 44 -15.62 -2.89 9.96
C LEU A 44 -16.94 -2.11 9.88
N ASN A 45 -17.87 -2.50 10.76
CA ASN A 45 -19.19 -1.87 10.86
C ASN A 45 -19.06 -0.54 11.62
N ARG A 46 -19.56 0.54 11.03
CA ARG A 46 -19.53 1.87 11.65
C ARG A 46 -20.54 2.03 12.80
N GLU A 47 -21.68 1.35 12.75
CA GLU A 47 -22.76 1.47 13.73
C GLU A 47 -22.47 0.68 15.00
N GLU A 48 -21.89 -0.52 14.85
CA GLU A 48 -21.41 -1.37 15.95
C GLU A 48 -19.96 -1.81 15.70
N PRO A 49 -18.97 -0.91 15.91
CA PRO A 49 -17.58 -1.23 15.69
C PRO A 49 -17.03 -2.16 16.77
N SER A 50 -16.25 -3.15 16.36
CA SER A 50 -15.45 -4.00 17.25
C SER A 50 -13.96 -3.81 17.02
N ILE A 51 -13.15 -3.95 18.07
CA ILE A 51 -11.68 -3.84 17.99
C ILE A 51 -11.10 -4.89 17.02
N THR A 52 -11.67 -6.10 17.00
CA THR A 52 -11.21 -7.17 16.09
C THR A 52 -11.41 -6.79 14.62
N GLN A 53 -12.46 -6.01 14.34
CA GLN A 53 -12.77 -5.54 12.99
C GLN A 53 -11.75 -4.54 12.46
N LEU A 54 -10.94 -3.90 13.31
CA LEU A 54 -9.82 -3.06 12.84
C LEU A 54 -8.73 -3.88 12.13
N VAL A 55 -8.72 -5.21 12.31
CA VAL A 55 -7.79 -6.14 11.67
C VAL A 55 -8.47 -6.95 10.58
N THR A 56 -9.62 -7.57 10.88
CA THR A 56 -10.24 -8.54 9.97
C THR A 56 -10.71 -7.94 8.65
N TYR A 57 -11.18 -6.68 8.66
CA TYR A 57 -11.70 -6.04 7.45
C TYR A 57 -10.65 -5.92 6.33
N GLN A 58 -9.37 -5.85 6.74
CA GLN A 58 -8.22 -5.69 5.85
C GLN A 58 -7.95 -6.92 4.97
N PHE A 59 -8.63 -8.05 5.21
CA PHE A 59 -8.43 -9.30 4.47
C PHE A 59 -9.63 -9.66 3.58
N LEU A 60 -10.76 -8.96 3.75
CA LEU A 60 -12.01 -9.23 3.04
C LEU A 60 -12.09 -8.41 1.74
N HIS A 61 -12.74 -8.98 0.71
CA HIS A 61 -12.90 -8.34 -0.59
C HIS A 61 -14.28 -8.63 -1.15
N ILE A 62 -14.98 -7.60 -1.64
CA ILE A 62 -16.38 -7.70 -2.10
C ILE A 62 -16.53 -8.39 -3.45
N ASP A 63 -15.50 -8.36 -4.30
CA ASP A 63 -15.48 -8.99 -5.62
C ASP A 63 -14.03 -9.28 -6.08
N ILE A 64 -13.90 -10.00 -7.20
CA ILE A 64 -12.62 -10.42 -7.76
C ILE A 64 -11.75 -9.24 -8.21
N TRP A 65 -12.34 -8.15 -8.72
CA TRP A 65 -11.59 -6.99 -9.19
C TRP A 65 -11.04 -6.19 -8.01
N HIS A 66 -11.80 -6.10 -6.93
CA HIS A 66 -11.33 -5.52 -5.68
C HIS A 66 -10.16 -6.32 -5.09
N LEU A 67 -10.22 -7.66 -5.10
CA LEU A 67 -9.09 -8.51 -4.70
C LEU A 67 -7.88 -8.30 -5.61
N VAL A 68 -8.04 -8.46 -6.92
CA VAL A 68 -6.94 -8.36 -7.89
C VAL A 68 -6.25 -7.00 -7.82
N GLY A 69 -7.01 -5.91 -7.69
CA GLY A 69 -6.46 -4.57 -7.54
C GLY A 69 -5.55 -4.44 -6.32
N ASN A 70 -5.99 -4.92 -5.15
CA ASN A 70 -5.18 -4.90 -3.93
C ASN A 70 -3.94 -5.78 -4.06
N MET A 71 -4.09 -7.01 -4.59
CA MET A 71 -2.97 -7.94 -4.72
C MET A 71 -1.92 -7.43 -5.72
N LEU A 72 -2.35 -6.74 -6.78
CA LEU A 72 -1.45 -6.12 -7.75
C LEU A 72 -0.57 -5.04 -7.11
N PHE A 73 -1.14 -4.20 -6.24
CA PHE A 73 -0.38 -3.18 -5.53
C PHE A 73 0.55 -3.79 -4.47
N LEU A 74 0.10 -4.81 -3.72
CA LEU A 74 0.98 -5.56 -2.81
C LEU A 74 2.10 -6.29 -3.57
N TRP A 75 1.82 -6.81 -4.76
CA TRP A 75 2.82 -7.43 -5.62
C TRP A 75 3.85 -6.42 -6.11
N THR A 76 3.39 -5.28 -6.63
CA THR A 76 4.26 -4.24 -7.20
C THR A 76 5.12 -3.57 -6.13
N PHE A 77 4.51 -3.16 -5.02
CA PHE A 77 5.17 -2.33 -4.01
C PHE A 77 5.54 -3.11 -2.73
N GLY A 78 4.65 -3.99 -2.27
CA GLY A 78 4.82 -4.71 -1.00
C GLY A 78 6.01 -5.66 -0.96
N ASN A 79 6.41 -6.22 -2.10
CA ASN A 79 7.61 -7.05 -2.19
C ASN A 79 8.87 -6.26 -1.81
N ALA A 80 9.08 -5.09 -2.43
CA ALA A 80 10.23 -4.23 -2.15
C ALA A 80 10.22 -3.67 -0.72
N VAL A 81 9.04 -3.29 -0.20
CA VAL A 81 8.91 -2.78 1.17
C VAL A 81 9.16 -3.90 2.19
N ASN A 82 8.62 -5.10 1.98
CA ASN A 82 8.90 -6.23 2.87
C ASN A 82 10.38 -6.61 2.84
N ALA A 83 10.96 -6.66 1.64
CA ALA A 83 12.37 -6.92 1.48
C ALA A 83 13.22 -5.86 2.19
N ARG A 84 12.79 -4.60 2.28
CA ARG A 84 13.49 -3.53 3.00
C ARG A 84 13.36 -3.60 4.53
N LEU A 85 12.12 -3.69 5.03
CA LEU A 85 11.78 -3.64 6.45
C LEU A 85 12.07 -4.95 7.19
N GLY A 86 12.09 -6.07 6.46
CA GLY A 86 12.01 -7.41 7.07
C GLY A 86 10.56 -7.80 7.38
N HIS A 87 10.35 -9.09 7.68
CA HIS A 87 9.01 -9.70 7.80
C HIS A 87 8.17 -9.11 8.92
N VAL A 88 8.72 -8.99 10.12
CA VAL A 88 7.97 -8.57 11.31
C VAL A 88 7.51 -7.11 11.18
N LEU A 89 8.45 -6.19 10.91
CA LEU A 89 8.13 -4.78 10.81
C LEU A 89 7.18 -4.48 9.64
N TYR A 90 7.30 -5.22 8.53
CA TYR A 90 6.37 -5.11 7.42
C TYR A 90 4.94 -5.48 7.80
N VAL A 91 4.73 -6.62 8.46
CA VAL A 91 3.38 -7.04 8.89
C VAL A 91 2.81 -6.07 9.91
N LEU A 92 3.62 -5.61 10.87
CA LEU A 92 3.19 -4.60 11.84
C LEU A 92 2.79 -3.29 11.16
N ALA A 93 3.55 -2.83 10.17
CA ALA A 93 3.24 -1.62 9.44
C ALA A 93 1.96 -1.78 8.58
N TYR A 94 1.78 -2.91 7.91
CA TYR A 94 0.55 -3.22 7.17
C TYR A 94 -0.67 -3.18 8.09
N LEU A 95 -0.63 -3.92 9.20
CA LEU A 95 -1.75 -4.00 10.14
C LEU A 95 -2.04 -2.67 10.82
N ALA A 96 -1.00 -1.92 11.22
CA ALA A 96 -1.16 -0.63 11.88
C ALA A 96 -1.70 0.45 10.93
N THR A 97 -1.19 0.52 9.70
CA THR A 97 -1.71 1.47 8.70
C THR A 97 -3.14 1.15 8.33
N GLY A 98 -3.49 -0.13 8.16
CA GLY A 98 -4.86 -0.57 7.98
C GLY A 98 -5.76 -0.25 9.18
N ALA A 99 -5.31 -0.47 10.42
CA ALA A 99 -6.12 -0.15 11.59
C ALA A 99 -6.42 1.35 11.68
N VAL A 100 -5.43 2.22 11.44
CA VAL A 100 -5.64 3.67 11.45
C VAL A 100 -6.46 4.15 10.24
N ALA A 101 -6.31 3.54 9.07
CA ALA A 101 -7.18 3.77 7.93
C ALA A 101 -8.64 3.40 8.24
N GLY A 102 -8.87 2.30 8.94
CA GLY A 102 -10.20 1.88 9.41
C GLY A 102 -10.78 2.84 10.45
N LEU A 103 -9.95 3.30 11.40
CA LEU A 103 -10.35 4.34 12.37
C LEU A 103 -10.75 5.64 11.65
N SER A 104 -10.03 6.05 10.60
CA SER A 104 -10.43 7.23 9.84
C SER A 104 -11.78 7.06 9.15
N TRP A 105 -12.08 5.85 8.65
CA TRP A 105 -13.41 5.54 8.11
C TRP A 105 -14.50 5.63 9.16
N LEU A 106 -14.26 5.12 10.38
CA LEU A 106 -15.21 5.23 11.49
C LEU A 106 -15.49 6.66 11.92
N LEU A 107 -14.53 7.57 11.75
CA LEU A 107 -14.68 8.97 12.13
C LEU A 107 -15.40 9.77 11.04
N ILE A 108 -14.94 9.65 9.79
CA ILE A 108 -15.31 10.60 8.72
C ILE A 108 -15.75 9.93 7.39
N GLY A 109 -15.86 8.60 7.36
CA GLY A 109 -16.43 7.85 6.23
C GLY A 109 -17.94 8.02 6.05
N ASN A 110 -18.46 7.67 4.87
CA ASN A 110 -19.83 7.92 4.44
C ASN A 110 -20.83 6.79 4.80
N GLY A 111 -20.75 6.27 6.03
CA GLY A 111 -21.67 5.23 6.54
C GLY A 111 -21.42 3.82 5.98
N GLY A 112 -22.03 2.81 6.61
CA GLY A 112 -21.91 1.40 6.20
C GLY A 112 -20.67 0.66 6.71
N THR A 113 -20.48 -0.55 6.18
CA THR A 113 -19.41 -1.47 6.57
C THR A 113 -18.21 -1.35 5.63
N LEU A 114 -17.03 -1.11 6.18
CA LEU A 114 -15.79 -1.09 5.43
C LEU A 114 -15.26 -2.52 5.23
N ILE A 115 -14.97 -2.85 3.98
CA ILE A 115 -14.43 -4.14 3.54
C ILE A 115 -13.30 -3.82 2.56
N GLY A 116 -12.09 -4.33 2.77
CA GLY A 116 -10.99 -4.16 1.83
C GLY A 116 -9.62 -3.94 2.47
N ALA A 117 -8.60 -4.50 1.85
CA ALA A 117 -7.19 -4.29 2.19
C ALA A 117 -6.67 -2.88 1.86
N SER A 118 -7.39 -2.11 1.05
CA SER A 118 -6.86 -0.95 0.33
C SER A 118 -6.25 0.14 1.21
N GLY A 119 -6.79 0.40 2.40
CA GLY A 119 -6.17 1.31 3.37
C GLY A 119 -4.78 0.87 3.82
N ALA A 120 -4.61 -0.43 4.11
CA ALA A 120 -3.32 -1.02 4.47
C ALA A 120 -2.36 -1.06 3.27
N VAL A 121 -2.87 -1.41 2.08
CA VAL A 121 -2.11 -1.38 0.82
C VAL A 121 -1.57 0.03 0.54
N MET A 122 -2.39 1.06 0.73
CA MET A 122 -1.96 2.45 0.56
C MET A 122 -0.93 2.85 1.62
N GLY A 123 -1.00 2.30 2.84
CA GLY A 123 0.10 2.40 3.81
C GLY A 123 1.41 1.80 3.33
N VAL A 124 1.37 0.65 2.68
CA VAL A 124 2.55 0.04 2.03
C VAL A 124 3.07 0.91 0.89
N VAL A 125 2.18 1.51 0.08
CA VAL A 125 2.56 2.46 -0.98
C VAL A 125 3.21 3.72 -0.39
N GLY A 126 2.67 4.25 0.72
CA GLY A 126 3.26 5.37 1.45
C GLY A 126 4.68 5.07 1.94
N LEU A 127 4.91 3.87 2.47
CA LEU A 127 6.26 3.40 2.81
C LEU A 127 7.17 3.35 1.58
N PHE A 128 6.68 2.78 0.47
CA PHE A 128 7.43 2.69 -0.78
C PHE A 128 7.86 4.08 -1.28
N ALA A 129 6.98 5.08 -1.21
CA ALA A 129 7.30 6.45 -1.61
C ALA A 129 8.48 7.05 -0.84
N ILE A 130 8.70 6.64 0.42
CA ILE A 130 9.84 7.09 1.21
C ILE A 130 11.12 6.35 0.81
N TYR A 131 11.07 5.03 0.64
CA TYR A 131 12.27 4.24 0.40
C TYR A 131 12.77 4.31 -1.04
N TYR A 132 11.86 4.37 -2.00
CA TYR A 132 12.13 4.18 -3.43
C TYR A 132 11.48 5.26 -4.31
N PRO A 133 11.60 6.56 -3.96
CA PRO A 133 10.90 7.64 -4.68
C PRO A 133 11.30 7.73 -6.16
N LYS A 134 12.56 7.43 -6.49
CA LYS A 134 13.10 7.57 -7.84
C LYS A 134 13.01 6.30 -8.68
N ASN A 135 12.81 5.14 -8.06
CA ASN A 135 12.74 3.86 -8.74
C ASN A 135 11.61 3.85 -9.77
N GLU A 136 11.82 3.13 -10.86
CA GLU A 136 10.84 3.02 -11.92
C GLU A 136 9.79 1.95 -11.58
N VAL A 137 8.53 2.29 -11.82
CA VAL A 137 7.42 1.34 -11.84
C VAL A 137 7.04 1.12 -13.30
N ARG A 138 7.11 -0.14 -13.73
CA ARG A 138 6.67 -0.56 -15.05
C ARG A 138 5.15 -0.64 -15.06
N MET A 139 4.59 0.09 -16.01
CA MET A 139 3.18 0.21 -16.26
C MET A 139 2.85 -0.56 -17.53
N PHE A 140 1.81 -1.38 -17.47
CA PHE A 140 1.13 -1.89 -18.65
C PHE A 140 -0.01 -0.93 -19.01
N TYR A 141 -0.15 -0.61 -20.30
CA TYR A 141 -1.31 0.10 -20.80
C TYR A 141 -2.01 -0.68 -21.90
N PHE A 142 -3.33 -0.54 -21.92
CA PHE A 142 -4.18 -1.00 -23.01
C PHE A 142 -5.20 0.09 -23.33
N LEU A 143 -5.09 0.69 -24.52
CA LEU A 143 -5.94 1.79 -24.97
C LEU A 143 -6.15 1.69 -26.49
N PHE A 144 -7.39 1.87 -26.96
CA PHE A 144 -7.76 1.81 -28.39
C PHE A 144 -7.23 0.56 -29.12
N PHE A 145 -7.38 -0.61 -28.50
CA PHE A 145 -6.88 -1.91 -29.02
C PHE A 145 -5.36 -2.01 -29.20
N ARG A 146 -4.59 -1.05 -28.65
CA ARG A 146 -3.13 -1.08 -28.61
C ARG A 146 -2.66 -1.30 -27.19
N GLY A 147 -1.83 -2.33 -27.01
CA GLY A 147 -1.15 -2.64 -25.76
C GLY A 147 0.32 -2.24 -25.80
N GLY A 148 0.87 -1.85 -24.65
CA GLY A 148 2.30 -1.58 -24.51
C GLY A 148 2.71 -1.42 -23.06
N THR A 149 3.98 -1.09 -22.86
CA THR A 149 4.54 -0.81 -21.53
C THR A 149 5.32 0.50 -21.53
N PHE A 150 5.39 1.15 -20.38
CA PHE A 150 6.28 2.28 -20.12
C PHE A 150 6.70 2.26 -18.64
N SER A 151 7.77 2.97 -18.32
CA SER A 151 8.20 3.19 -16.93
C SER A 151 7.81 4.57 -16.47
N VAL A 152 7.46 4.69 -15.20
CA VAL A 152 7.26 5.98 -14.52
C VAL A 152 7.97 5.95 -13.18
N SER A 153 8.57 7.07 -12.78
CA SER A 153 9.16 7.17 -11.44
C SER A 153 8.05 7.03 -10.38
N ALA A 154 8.32 6.22 -9.37
CA ALA A 154 7.34 5.83 -8.36
C ALA A 154 6.71 7.03 -7.66
N ILE A 155 7.49 8.06 -7.31
CA ILE A 155 6.95 9.24 -6.61
C ILE A 155 5.85 9.92 -7.42
N TRP A 156 6.01 10.03 -8.75
CA TRP A 156 5.00 10.66 -9.60
C TRP A 156 3.73 9.81 -9.70
N LEU A 157 3.89 8.50 -9.87
CA LEU A 157 2.76 7.58 -9.90
C LEU A 157 1.96 7.62 -8.60
N ILE A 158 2.65 7.58 -7.46
CA ILE A 158 2.04 7.59 -6.13
C ILE A 158 1.36 8.93 -5.87
N LEU A 159 1.97 10.06 -6.22
CA LEU A 159 1.35 11.37 -6.08
C LEU A 159 0.07 11.52 -6.93
N VAL A 160 0.03 10.90 -8.12
CA VAL A 160 -1.19 10.87 -8.94
C VAL A 160 -2.30 10.08 -8.23
N TYR A 161 -2.04 8.85 -7.79
CA TYR A 161 -3.03 8.05 -7.07
C TYR A 161 -3.49 8.74 -5.77
N PHE A 162 -2.56 9.29 -5.01
CA PHE A 162 -2.86 10.05 -3.80
C PHE A 162 -3.73 11.28 -4.09
N GLY A 163 -3.43 12.03 -5.15
CA GLY A 163 -4.25 13.15 -5.59
C GLY A 163 -5.67 12.74 -6.02
N LEU A 164 -5.82 11.59 -6.68
CA LEU A 164 -7.13 11.03 -7.02
C LEU A 164 -7.92 10.63 -5.77
N ASP A 165 -7.27 10.01 -4.76
CA ASP A 165 -7.92 9.68 -3.49
C ASP A 165 -8.33 10.94 -2.70
N MET A 166 -7.49 11.99 -2.71
CA MET A 166 -7.85 13.29 -2.12
C MET A 166 -9.06 13.90 -2.83
N TYR A 167 -9.07 13.87 -4.17
CA TYR A 167 -10.20 14.34 -4.96
C TYR A 167 -11.48 13.53 -4.63
N GLY A 168 -11.39 12.21 -4.60
CA GLY A 168 -12.51 11.33 -4.23
C GLY A 168 -13.01 11.56 -2.81
N THR A 169 -12.13 11.87 -1.86
CA THR A 169 -12.52 12.22 -0.48
C THR A 169 -13.40 13.46 -0.43
N VAL A 170 -13.16 14.45 -1.29
CA VAL A 170 -13.91 15.72 -1.31
C VAL A 170 -15.17 15.63 -2.18
N PHE A 171 -15.07 14.99 -3.34
CA PHE A 171 -16.08 15.04 -4.40
C PHE A 171 -16.82 13.71 -4.65
N GLY A 172 -16.26 12.57 -4.23
CA GLY A 172 -16.81 11.22 -4.44
C GLY A 172 -17.91 10.83 -3.44
N ARG A 173 -18.83 11.74 -3.12
CA ARG A 173 -19.92 11.44 -2.18
C ARG A 173 -20.87 10.41 -2.77
N GLY A 174 -21.04 9.27 -2.09
CA GLY A 174 -21.90 8.17 -2.53
C GLY A 174 -21.17 7.06 -3.28
N ASP A 175 -19.86 7.21 -3.53
CA ASP A 175 -19.06 6.14 -4.12
C ASP A 175 -18.83 4.98 -3.14
N SER A 176 -18.66 3.78 -3.69
CA SER A 176 -18.33 2.58 -2.90
C SER A 176 -16.88 2.52 -2.42
N VAL A 177 -16.07 3.54 -2.74
CA VAL A 177 -14.63 3.59 -2.45
C VAL A 177 -14.38 4.40 -1.19
N ALA A 178 -13.65 3.81 -0.24
CA ALA A 178 -13.26 4.45 1.01
C ALA A 178 -12.03 5.36 0.84
N TYR A 179 -12.15 6.38 -0.01
CA TYR A 179 -11.04 7.29 -0.37
C TYR A 179 -10.28 7.86 0.84
N VAL A 180 -11.00 8.21 1.91
CA VAL A 180 -10.37 8.74 3.12
C VAL A 180 -9.44 7.75 3.80
N SER A 181 -9.78 6.45 3.80
CA SER A 181 -8.94 5.39 4.32
C SER A 181 -7.66 5.23 3.51
N HIS A 182 -7.72 5.42 2.20
CA HIS A 182 -6.54 5.40 1.34
C HIS A 182 -5.59 6.55 1.67
N VAL A 183 -6.11 7.78 1.75
CA VAL A 183 -5.33 8.98 2.09
C VAL A 183 -4.66 8.82 3.44
N VAL A 184 -5.40 8.42 4.47
CA VAL A 184 -4.85 8.25 5.83
C VAL A 184 -3.85 7.11 5.89
N GLY A 185 -4.13 5.98 5.23
CA GLY A 185 -3.20 4.87 5.11
C GLY A 185 -1.86 5.31 4.50
N ALA A 186 -1.91 5.97 3.34
CA ALA A 186 -0.73 6.47 2.63
C ALA A 186 0.08 7.47 3.48
N LEU A 187 -0.58 8.44 4.11
CA LEU A 187 0.08 9.42 4.97
C LEU A 187 0.77 8.77 6.17
N LEU A 188 0.09 7.82 6.84
CA LEU A 188 0.70 7.12 7.96
C LEU A 188 1.86 6.23 7.52
N GLY A 189 1.73 5.52 6.41
CA GLY A 189 2.82 4.73 5.82
C GLY A 189 4.05 5.60 5.52
N ALA A 190 3.83 6.75 4.88
CA ALA A 190 4.89 7.72 4.61
C ALA A 190 5.52 8.27 5.90
N ALA A 191 4.72 8.60 6.92
CA ALA A 191 5.21 9.06 8.21
C ALA A 191 6.05 8.00 8.94
N VAL A 192 5.62 6.74 8.93
CA VAL A 192 6.38 5.61 9.50
C VAL A 192 7.68 5.41 8.74
N GLY A 193 7.64 5.38 7.40
CA GLY A 193 8.85 5.26 6.58
C GLY A 193 9.84 6.38 6.85
N TRP A 194 9.35 7.62 6.94
CA TRP A 194 10.16 8.78 7.28
C TRP A 194 10.84 8.61 8.64
N LEU A 195 10.09 8.23 9.66
CA LEU A 195 10.62 8.01 11.00
C LEU A 195 11.70 6.92 11.02
N LEU A 196 11.46 5.79 10.33
CA LEU A 196 12.40 4.68 10.28
C LEU A 196 13.72 5.07 9.61
N VAL A 197 13.67 5.85 8.53
CA VAL A 197 14.88 6.38 7.85
C VAL A 197 15.57 7.42 8.72
N ALA A 198 14.83 8.41 9.25
CA ALA A 198 15.37 9.49 10.06
C ALA A 198 16.08 8.96 11.34
N ARG A 199 15.55 7.90 11.93
CA ARG A 199 16.11 7.24 13.11
C ARG A 199 17.16 6.17 12.77
N ARG A 200 17.47 5.96 11.49
CA ARG A 200 18.41 4.94 11.00
C ARG A 200 18.09 3.52 11.51
N ILE A 201 16.81 3.24 11.77
CA ILE A 201 16.34 1.92 12.20
C ILE A 201 16.43 0.95 11.01
N VAL A 202 16.09 1.44 9.82
CA VAL A 202 16.23 0.70 8.56
C VAL A 202 17.36 1.36 7.77
N PRO A 203 18.46 0.64 7.47
CA PRO A 203 19.59 1.21 6.77
C PRO A 203 19.21 1.63 5.34
N SER A 204 19.82 2.73 4.90
CA SER A 204 19.80 3.14 3.50
C SER A 204 20.68 2.19 2.70
N ASP A 205 20.28 1.90 1.47
CA ASP A 205 21.11 1.12 0.55
C ASP A 205 22.05 2.07 -0.19
N ALA A 206 23.26 1.58 -0.52
CA ALA A 206 24.26 2.37 -1.23
C ALA A 206 23.77 2.77 -2.62
N ASP A 207 22.96 1.91 -3.24
CA ASP A 207 22.53 2.06 -4.63
C ASP A 207 21.12 2.69 -4.76
N GLU A 208 20.42 2.92 -3.64
CA GLU A 208 19.05 3.47 -3.64
C GLU A 208 18.96 4.79 -2.88
N VAL A 209 18.35 5.80 -3.50
CA VAL A 209 18.16 7.13 -2.89
C VAL A 209 16.76 7.24 -2.29
N ASN A 210 16.68 7.26 -0.95
CA ASN A 210 15.41 7.49 -0.25
C ASN A 210 14.98 8.97 -0.29
N LEU A 211 13.73 9.25 0.07
CA LEU A 211 13.15 10.59 -0.03
C LEU A 211 13.87 11.62 0.84
N LEU A 212 14.33 11.25 2.05
CA LEU A 212 15.04 12.18 2.92
C LEU A 212 16.38 12.59 2.30
N GLN A 213 17.08 11.67 1.64
CA GLN A 213 18.32 11.96 0.92
C GLN A 213 18.07 12.78 -0.34
N MET A 214 16.99 12.48 -1.08
CA MET A 214 16.56 13.25 -2.25
C MET A 214 16.27 14.71 -1.88
N LEU A 215 15.71 14.96 -0.70
CA LEU A 215 15.42 16.29 -0.16
C LEU A 215 16.60 16.96 0.54
N GLY A 216 17.77 16.30 0.64
CA GLY A 216 18.93 16.81 1.36
C GLY A 216 18.80 16.81 2.89
N ALA A 217 17.79 16.13 3.44
CA ALA A 217 17.53 16.01 4.87
C ALA A 217 18.30 14.87 5.56
N ALA A 218 18.99 14.01 4.78
CA ALA A 218 19.85 12.95 5.28
C ALA A 218 21.09 12.78 4.38
N PRO A 219 22.26 12.41 4.93
CA PRO A 219 23.45 12.15 4.12
C PRO A 219 23.24 10.92 3.23
N LYS A 220 23.83 10.95 2.03
CA LYS A 220 23.90 9.78 1.15
C LYS A 220 24.94 8.79 1.70
N PRO A 221 24.68 7.48 1.67
CA PRO A 221 25.70 6.47 1.94
C PRO A 221 26.83 6.58 0.90
N PRO A 222 28.06 6.14 1.26
CA PRO A 222 29.13 5.96 0.28
C PRO A 222 28.66 5.00 -0.81
N GLN A 223 29.00 5.27 -2.06
CA GLN A 223 28.63 4.36 -3.15
C GLN A 223 29.43 3.05 -3.03
N SER A 224 28.84 1.94 -3.49
CA SER A 224 29.47 0.61 -3.44
C SER A 224 30.82 0.54 -4.19
N ASN A 225 31.00 1.39 -5.21
CA ASN A 225 32.24 1.56 -5.98
C ASN A 225 33.31 2.43 -5.30
N GLU A 226 32.98 3.14 -4.21
CA GLU A 226 33.93 3.98 -3.43
C GLU A 226 34.57 3.21 -2.26
N LEU A 227 34.15 1.96 -2.02
CA LEU A 227 34.61 1.12 -0.92
C LEU A 227 35.75 0.15 -1.29
N TYR A 228 36.28 0.24 -2.52
CA TYR A 228 37.35 -0.62 -3.05
C TYR A 228 38.48 0.18 -3.71
#